data_AF-A0A2L2Z1I6-F1
#
_entry.id   AF-A0A2L2Z1I6-F1
#
_cell.length_a   1.000
_cell.length_b   1.000
_cell.length_c   1.000
_cell.angle_alpha   90.00
_cell.angle_beta   90.00
_cell.angle_gamma   90.00
#
_symmetry.space_group_name_H-M   'P 1'
#
loop_
_entity.id
_entity.type
_entity.pdbx_description
1 polymer ?
#
loop_
_entity_poly.entity_id
_entity_poly.type
_entity_poly.pdbx_seq_one_letter_code
_entity_poly.pdbx_strand_id
1 'polypeptide(L)'
;GFLIRHFAGAVCYETVSFLEKNNDALHASLESVILESENNFIQNLFKSESSSQNTKGKLNFNSVSSKFRSQLNELMTKLRNTGTHFVRCIKPNFK
;
A
#
# COMPACT_ATOMS: atom_id res chain seq x y z
N GLY A 1 20.74 4.46 5.50
CA GLY A 1 20.21 3.09 5.39
C GLY A 1 20.36 2.35 6.71
N PHE A 2 19.79 1.16 6.82
CA PHE A 2 19.88 0.31 8.02
C PHE A 2 19.83 -1.18 7.63
N LEU A 3 20.21 -2.06 8.55
CA LEU A 3 20.20 -3.51 8.35
C LEU A 3 19.07 -4.14 9.16
N ILE A 4 18.32 -5.07 8.55
CA ILE A 4 17.40 -5.96 9.28
C ILE A 4 17.85 -7.40 9.10
N ARG A 5 17.93 -8.15 10.21
CA ARG A 5 18.16 -9.60 10.19
C ARG A 5 16.82 -10.32 10.01
N HIS A 6 16.57 -10.82 8.81
CA HIS A 6 15.42 -11.68 8.50
C HIS A 6 15.77 -13.16 8.69
N PHE A 7 14.75 -14.02 8.66
CA PHE A 7 14.92 -15.48 8.67
C PHE A 7 15.90 -15.99 7.61
N ALA A 8 15.86 -15.41 6.40
CA ALA A 8 16.72 -15.81 5.28
C ALA A 8 18.09 -15.11 5.25
N GLY A 9 18.40 -14.25 6.23
CA GLY A 9 19.65 -13.49 6.28
C GLY A 9 19.45 -12.00 6.50
N ALA A 10 20.56 -11.27 6.57
CA ALA A 10 20.56 -9.83 6.75
C ALA A 10 20.31 -9.09 5.42
N VAL A 11 19.47 -8.07 5.46
CA VAL A 11 19.13 -7.23 4.31
C VAL A 11 19.45 -5.77 4.65
N CYS A 12 20.17 -5.09 3.74
CA CYS A 12 20.45 -3.67 3.81
C CYS A 12 19.32 -2.88 3.13
N TYR A 13 18.75 -1.93 3.85
CA TYR A 13 17.72 -1.02 3.36
C TYR A 13 18.29 0.37 3.17
N GLU A 14 18.06 0.94 2.00
CA GLU A 14 18.33 2.35 1.73
C GLU A 14 17.10 3.18 2.11
N THR A 15 17.30 4.33 2.75
CA THR A 15 16.22 5.16 3.32
C THR A 15 15.76 6.29 2.39
N VAL A 16 16.36 6.40 1.22
CA VAL A 16 16.05 7.46 0.24
C VAL A 16 14.58 7.35 -0.18
N SER A 17 13.88 8.49 -0.12
CA SER A 17 12.44 8.64 -0.41
C SER A 17 11.50 7.77 0.43
N PHE A 18 11.89 7.29 1.61
CA PHE A 18 10.98 6.52 2.48
C PHE A 18 9.72 7.30 2.87
N LEU A 19 9.87 8.58 3.21
CA LEU A 19 8.73 9.42 3.60
C LEU A 19 7.80 9.69 2.43
N GLU A 20 8.35 10.04 1.27
CA GLU A 20 7.62 10.29 0.04
C GLU A 20 6.85 9.04 -0.41
N LYS A 21 7.52 7.89 -0.49
CA LYS A 21 6.91 6.60 -0.87
C LYS A 21 5.86 6.12 0.13
N ASN A 22 5.94 6.54 1.39
CA ASN A 22 5.00 6.17 2.43
C ASN A 22 3.84 7.15 2.58
N ASN A 23 3.92 8.32 1.94
CA ASN A 23 2.88 9.32 1.92
C ASN A 23 1.84 8.96 0.85
N ASP A 24 0.63 8.66 1.27
CA ASP A 24 -0.47 8.24 0.41
C ASP A 24 -1.50 9.36 0.21
N ALA A 25 -1.08 10.61 0.37
CA ALA A 25 -1.94 11.77 0.22
C ALA A 25 -1.94 12.25 -1.24
N LEU A 26 -3.12 12.24 -1.86
CA LEU A 26 -3.36 12.95 -3.11
C LEU A 26 -3.64 14.44 -2.81
N HIS A 27 -2.99 15.34 -3.53
CA HIS A 27 -3.23 16.77 -3.37
C HIS A 27 -4.62 17.16 -3.88
N ALA A 28 -5.39 17.93 -3.11
CA ALA A 28 -6.77 18.29 -3.43
C ALA A 28 -6.91 18.98 -4.80
N SER A 29 -5.96 19.84 -5.19
CA SER A 29 -6.01 20.46 -6.52
C SER A 29 -5.84 19.46 -7.66
N LEU A 30 -5.06 18.40 -7.45
CA LEU A 30 -4.89 17.34 -8.45
C LEU A 30 -6.15 16.48 -8.56
N GLU A 31 -6.80 16.21 -7.42
CA GLU A 31 -8.12 15.56 -7.40
C GLU A 31 -9.16 16.37 -8.19
N SER A 32 -9.23 17.70 -8.00
CA SER A 32 -10.12 18.57 -8.76
C SER A 32 -9.88 18.48 -10.28
N VAL A 33 -8.63 18.56 -10.72
CA VAL A 33 -8.29 18.47 -12.16
C VAL A 33 -8.68 17.11 -12.76
N ILE A 34 -8.52 16.02 -12.00
CA ILE A 34 -8.92 14.68 -12.46
C ILE A 34 -10.44 14.57 -12.63
N LEU A 35 -11.20 15.20 -11.72
CA LEU A 35 -12.66 15.22 -11.79
C LEU A 35 -13.20 16.08 -12.95
N GLU A 36 -12.42 17.04 -13.43
CA GLU A 36 -12.73 17.86 -14.61
C GLU A 36 -12.45 17.14 -15.94
N SER A 37 -11.83 15.95 -15.93
CA SER A 37 -11.55 15.18 -17.14
C SER A 37 -12.83 14.86 -17.93
N GLU A 38 -12.80 14.99 -19.26
CA GLU A 38 -13.92 14.59 -20.14
C GLU A 38 -14.12 13.06 -20.19
N ASN A 39 -13.15 12.28 -19.71
CA ASN A 39 -13.21 10.83 -19.72
C ASN A 39 -13.92 10.29 -18.47
N ASN A 40 -15.12 9.74 -18.66
CA ASN A 40 -15.92 9.14 -17.59
C ASN A 40 -15.20 8.04 -16.80
N PHE A 41 -14.34 7.25 -17.44
CA PHE A 41 -13.56 6.21 -16.74
C PHE A 41 -12.60 6.83 -15.72
N ILE A 42 -11.91 7.89 -16.12
CA ILE A 42 -10.96 8.61 -15.26
C ILE A 42 -11.68 9.25 -14.08
N GLN A 43 -12.80 9.93 -14.32
CA GLN A 43 -13.60 10.49 -13.23
C GLN A 43 -14.05 9.40 -12.23
N ASN A 44 -14.53 8.26 -12.73
CA ASN A 44 -15.07 7.19 -11.89
C ASN A 44 -14.00 6.51 -11.03
N LEU A 45 -12.74 6.46 -11.50
CA LEU A 45 -11.63 5.91 -10.73
C LEU A 45 -11.37 6.69 -9.43
N PHE A 46 -11.65 8.00 -9.41
CA PHE A 46 -11.37 8.88 -8.28
C PHE A 46 -12.61 9.32 -7.49
N LYS A 47 -13.82 9.17 -8.05
CA LYS A 47 -15.09 9.46 -7.34
C LYS A 47 -15.27 8.61 -6.06
N SER A 48 -14.75 7.38 -6.02
CA SER A 48 -15.02 6.42 -4.94
C SER A 48 -14.39 6.78 -3.59
N GLU A 49 -13.27 7.53 -3.55
CA GLU A 49 -12.59 7.86 -2.28
C GLU A 49 -13.20 9.07 -1.56
N SER A 50 -13.97 9.90 -2.28
CA SER A 50 -14.59 11.12 -1.75
C SER A 50 -15.67 10.88 -0.66
N SER A 51 -16.24 9.68 -0.61
CA SER A 51 -17.34 9.34 0.31
C SER A 51 -16.90 8.97 1.73
N SER A 52 -15.60 8.84 1.99
CA SER A 52 -15.06 8.49 3.33
C SER A 52 -14.40 9.67 4.09
N GLN A 53 -14.43 10.89 3.54
CA GLN A 53 -13.69 12.05 4.06
C GLN A 53 -14.50 12.97 5.00
N ASN A 54 -15.47 12.44 5.75
CA ASN A 54 -16.27 13.25 6.69
C ASN A 54 -15.64 13.47 8.09
N THR A 55 -14.32 13.32 8.24
CA THR A 55 -13.61 13.72 9.48
C THR A 55 -12.75 14.96 9.25
N LYS A 56 -13.40 16.10 9.00
CA LYS A 56 -12.76 17.42 9.04
C LYS A 56 -12.12 17.62 10.42
N GLY A 57 -10.78 17.66 10.47
CA GLY A 57 -10.03 18.09 11.66
C GLY A 57 -9.05 17.07 12.25
N LYS A 58 -9.07 15.80 11.83
CA LYS A 58 -8.01 14.84 12.14
C LYS A 58 -7.17 14.68 10.88
N LEU A 59 -5.88 15.01 10.95
CA LEU A 59 -4.92 14.62 9.91
C LEU A 59 -4.94 13.09 9.83
N ASN A 60 -5.82 12.53 9.00
CA ASN A 60 -5.87 11.11 8.69
C ASN A 60 -4.67 10.82 7.80
N PHE A 61 -3.48 10.85 8.41
CA PHE A 61 -2.25 10.41 7.78
C PHE A 61 -2.35 8.90 7.63
N ASN A 62 -2.92 8.47 6.50
CA ASN A 62 -2.96 7.07 6.14
C ASN A 62 -1.69 6.79 5.34
N SER A 63 -0.73 6.11 5.95
CA SER A 63 0.50 5.76 5.27
C SER A 63 0.35 4.47 4.48
N VAL A 64 1.11 4.35 3.38
CA VAL A 64 1.17 3.12 2.57
C VAL A 64 1.53 1.92 3.46
N SER A 65 2.47 2.09 4.39
CA SER A 65 2.88 1.04 5.34
C SER A 65 1.74 0.61 6.27
N SER A 66 0.90 1.53 6.72
CA SER A 66 -0.26 1.22 7.56
C SER A 66 -1.29 0.39 6.79
N LYS A 67 -1.61 0.80 5.56
CA LYS A 67 -2.51 0.05 4.66
C LYS A 67 -1.98 -1.36 4.40
N PHE A 68 -0.71 -1.49 4.02
CA PHE A 68 -0.07 -2.78 3.77
C PHE A 68 -0.07 -3.68 5.01
N ARG A 69 0.26 -3.15 6.20
CA ARG A 69 0.22 -3.91 7.45
C ARG A 69 -1.18 -4.42 7.77
N SER A 70 -2.21 -3.60 7.55
CA SER A 70 -3.61 -3.99 7.76
C SER A 70 -4.03 -5.13 6.82
N GLN A 71 -3.75 -4.99 5.52
CA GLN A 71 -4.06 -6.01 4.52
C GLN A 71 -3.32 -7.33 4.79
N LEU A 72 -2.04 -7.25 5.19
CA LEU A 72 -1.27 -8.44 5.57
C LEU A 72 -1.87 -9.14 6.79
N ASN A 73 -2.29 -8.39 7.82
CA ASN A 73 -2.94 -8.97 9.00
C ASN A 73 -4.26 -9.67 8.64
N GLU A 74 -5.05 -9.07 7.76
CA GLU A 74 -6.29 -9.67 7.25
C GLU A 74 -5.99 -10.99 6.52
N LEU A 75 -5.00 -10.99 5.63
CA LEU A 75 -4.56 -12.19 4.92
C LEU A 75 -4.11 -13.29 5.89
N MET A 76 -3.27 -12.94 6.87
CA MET A 76 -2.78 -13.90 7.86
C MET A 76 -3.92 -14.49 8.69
N THR A 77 -4.96 -13.69 8.99
CA THR A 77 -6.16 -14.17 9.69
C THR A 77 -6.93 -15.18 8.84
N LYS A 78 -7.12 -14.90 7.54
CA LYS A 78 -7.77 -15.83 6.61
C LYS A 78 -7.00 -17.15 6.51
N LEU A 79 -5.67 -17.10 6.36
CA LEU A 79 -4.83 -18.29 6.26
C LEU A 79 -4.91 -19.17 7.53
N ARG A 80 -4.90 -18.55 8.72
CA ARG A 80 -5.03 -19.28 10.00
C ARG A 80 -6.35 -20.02 10.15
N ASN A 81 -7.42 -19.55 9.49
CA ASN A 81 -8.74 -20.18 9.51
C ASN A 81 -8.91 -21.27 8.45
N THR A 82 -7.85 -21.66 7.75
CA THR A 82 -7.86 -22.68 6.69
C THR A 82 -6.85 -23.79 6.97
N GLY A 83 -7.02 -24.95 6.33
CA GLY A 83 -5.98 -25.97 6.26
C GLY A 83 -4.88 -25.51 5.31
N THR A 84 -3.65 -25.33 5.80
CA THR A 84 -2.54 -24.81 4.99
C THR A 84 -1.74 -25.92 4.32
N HIS A 85 -1.59 -25.85 3.00
CA HIS A 85 -0.66 -26.67 2.22
C HIS A 85 0.44 -25.78 1.64
N PHE A 86 1.68 -26.27 1.62
CA PHE A 86 2.83 -25.47 1.22
C PHE A 86 3.50 -26.05 -0.03
N VAL A 87 3.64 -25.24 -1.07
CA VAL A 87 4.42 -25.54 -2.28
C VAL A 87 5.65 -24.65 -2.29
N ARG A 88 6.83 -25.23 -2.45
CA ARG A 88 8.10 -24.49 -2.52
C ARG A 88 8.61 -24.48 -3.96
N CYS A 89 8.55 -23.31 -4.59
CA CYS A 89 9.07 -23.11 -5.94
C CYS A 89 10.59 -22.85 -5.90
N ILE A 90 11.34 -23.46 -6.83
CA ILE A 90 12.79 -23.27 -6.97
C ILE A 90 13.06 -22.69 -8.37
N LYS A 91 13.71 -21.52 -8.44
CA LYS A 91 14.20 -20.96 -9.72
C LYS A 91 15.42 -21.78 -10.17
N PRO A 92 15.38 -22.44 -11.35
CA PRO A 92 16.42 -23.41 -11.73
C PRO A 92 17.76 -22.77 -12.11
N ASN A 93 17.75 -21.51 -12.54
CA ASN A 93 18.93 -20.80 -13.01
C ASN A 93 18.75 -19.29 -12.86
N PHE A 94 19.82 -18.54 -12.63
CA PHE A 94 19.79 -17.10 -12.31
C PHE A 94 19.76 -16.15 -13.52
N LYS A 95 19.49 -16.67 -14.72
CA LYS A 95 19.38 -15.84 -15.91
C LYS A 95 18.00 -15.17 -16.02
#